data_AF-A0A257GDB2-F1
#
_entry.id   AF-A0A257GDB2-F1
#
_cell.length_a   1.000
_cell.length_b   1.000
_cell.length_c   1.000
_cell.angle_alpha   90.00
_cell.angle_beta   90.00
_cell.angle_gamma   90.00
#
_symmetry.space_group_name_H-M   'P 1'
#
loop_
_entity.id
_entity.type
_entity.pdbx_description
1 polymer ?
#
loop_
_entity_poly.entity_id
_entity_poly.type
_entity_poly.pdbx_seq_one_letter_code
_entity_poly.pdbx_strand_id
1 'polypeptide(L)'
;MLPVDQVGESRRVQRMRAVDSQQGQIGGRVQRIFDISRYGCQIESGDLADGANGQFVEIDFGTVVTRAIIRWSDRARLGLEFTRPLGSRQVDALLAEPAPIRLRRL
;
A
#
# COMPACT_ATOMS: atom_id res chain seq x y z
N MET A 1 -33.31 -13.61 6.42
CA MET A 1 -32.70 -12.35 6.90
C MET A 1 -31.59 -12.75 7.87
N LEU A 2 -30.36 -12.88 7.37
CA LEU A 2 -29.20 -13.35 8.15
C LEU A 2 -28.36 -12.12 8.57
N PRO A 3 -27.77 -12.14 9.78
CA PRO A 3 -27.09 -10.97 10.33
C PRO A 3 -25.70 -10.77 9.70
N VAL A 4 -25.32 -9.50 9.70
CA VAL A 4 -24.17 -8.89 9.05
C VAL A 4 -22.85 -9.57 9.42
N ASP A 5 -22.08 -9.94 8.40
CA ASP A 5 -20.71 -10.46 8.49
C ASP A 5 -19.85 -9.66 9.47
N GLN A 6 -19.47 -10.30 10.58
CA GLN A 6 -18.29 -9.93 11.34
C GLN A 6 -17.06 -10.26 10.49
N VAL A 7 -16.64 -9.33 9.65
CA VAL A 7 -15.30 -9.35 9.07
C VAL A 7 -14.31 -9.21 10.22
N GLY A 8 -13.84 -10.36 10.72
CA GLY A 8 -12.90 -10.44 11.83
C GLY A 8 -11.63 -9.66 11.52
N GLU A 9 -11.36 -8.64 12.32
CA GLU A 9 -10.13 -7.85 12.33
C GLU A 9 -8.94 -8.78 12.64
N SER A 10 -8.42 -9.47 11.62
CA SER A 10 -7.29 -10.42 11.74
C SER A 10 -5.93 -9.72 11.78
N ARG A 11 -5.91 -8.42 12.14
CA ARG A 11 -4.72 -7.57 12.01
C ARG A 11 -3.86 -7.70 13.26
N ARG A 12 -2.59 -8.12 13.08
CA ARG A 12 -1.60 -8.25 14.17
C ARG A 12 -0.95 -6.92 14.59
N VAL A 13 -1.31 -5.80 13.94
CA VAL A 13 -0.61 -4.51 14.07
C VAL A 13 -1.53 -3.33 13.75
N GLN A 14 -1.41 -2.26 14.54
CA GLN A 14 -2.12 -0.99 14.34
C GLN A 14 -1.54 -0.23 13.13
N ARG A 15 -2.41 0.36 12.30
CA ARG A 15 -2.02 1.13 11.11
C ARG A 15 -2.24 2.62 11.31
N MET A 16 -1.37 3.43 10.70
CA MET A 16 -1.48 4.89 10.69
C MET A 16 -1.87 5.37 9.30
N ARG A 17 -2.74 6.38 9.23
CA ARG A 17 -3.16 6.99 7.96
C ARG A 17 -2.05 7.86 7.39
N ALA A 18 -1.78 7.72 6.10
CA ALA A 18 -0.89 8.62 5.39
C ALA A 18 -1.66 9.84 4.85
N VAL A 19 -1.02 11.00 4.85
CA VAL A 19 -1.59 12.29 4.42
C VAL A 19 -1.60 12.39 2.89
N ASP A 20 -2.60 13.10 2.34
CA ASP A 20 -2.75 13.37 0.91
C ASP A 20 -1.58 14.16 0.32
N SER A 21 -0.95 13.65 -0.74
CA SER A 21 0.07 14.37 -1.51
C SER A 21 -0.44 14.62 -2.93
N GLN A 22 -0.76 15.89 -3.22
CA GLN A 22 -1.13 16.33 -4.57
C GLN A 22 0.11 16.74 -5.38
N GLN A 23 0.10 16.25 -6.63
CA GLN A 23 0.72 16.78 -7.87
C GLN A 23 2.24 16.67 -8.09
N GLY A 24 2.58 16.02 -9.22
CA GLY A 24 3.90 16.03 -9.84
C GLY A 24 4.07 14.93 -10.90
N GLN A 25 3.59 15.15 -12.12
CA GLN A 25 3.75 14.27 -13.28
C GLN A 25 5.22 14.14 -13.71
N ILE A 26 5.82 12.94 -13.58
CA ILE A 26 6.75 12.33 -14.57
C ILE A 26 6.70 10.78 -14.44
N GLY A 27 6.17 10.09 -15.46
CA GLY A 27 6.59 8.73 -15.85
C GLY A 27 6.15 7.50 -15.03
N GLY A 28 5.39 7.67 -13.96
CA GLY A 28 4.75 6.57 -13.22
C GLY A 28 3.62 7.18 -12.41
N ARG A 29 2.39 6.67 -12.55
CA ARG A 29 1.21 7.27 -11.90
C ARG A 29 1.46 7.24 -10.38
N VAL A 30 1.56 8.41 -9.77
CA VAL A 30 1.75 8.57 -8.32
C VAL A 30 0.52 8.02 -7.64
N GLN A 31 0.65 6.88 -6.97
CA GLN A 31 -0.46 6.29 -6.22
C GLN A 31 -0.48 6.85 -4.81
N ARG A 32 -1.66 7.26 -4.35
CA ARG A 32 -1.86 7.73 -2.97
C ARG A 32 -1.76 6.56 -1.99
N ILE A 33 -1.09 6.74 -0.84
CA ILE A 33 -1.21 5.83 0.32
C ILE A 33 -2.40 6.23 1.17
N PHE A 34 -3.20 5.23 1.56
CA PHE A 34 -4.21 5.39 2.60
C PHE A 34 -3.69 5.03 3.98
N ASP A 35 -2.93 3.94 4.09
CA ASP A 35 -2.25 3.54 5.31
C ASP A 35 -0.93 2.83 5.04
N ILE A 36 -0.02 2.88 6.02
CA ILE A 36 1.21 2.10 6.03
C ILE A 36 1.48 1.53 7.42
N SER A 37 2.09 0.36 7.43
CA SER A 37 2.57 -0.35 8.62
C SER A 37 3.90 -1.01 8.29
N ARG A 38 4.55 -1.62 9.28
CA ARG A 38 5.78 -2.37 9.06
C ARG A 38 5.64 -3.54 8.08
N TYR A 39 4.45 -4.09 7.89
CA TYR A 39 4.24 -5.32 7.12
C TYR A 39 3.44 -5.10 5.83
N GLY A 40 2.98 -3.89 5.56
CA GLY A 40 2.16 -3.63 4.38
C GLY A 40 1.54 -2.25 4.39
N CYS A 41 0.90 -1.92 3.28
CA CYS A 41 0.21 -0.65 3.08
C CYS A 41 -1.10 -0.85 2.30
N GLN A 42 -1.95 0.18 2.34
CA GLN A 42 -3.06 0.35 1.41
C GLN A 42 -2.76 1.53 0.50
N ILE A 43 -2.93 1.35 -0.80
CA ILE A 43 -2.74 2.40 -1.79
C ILE A 43 -3.93 2.48 -2.74
N GLU A 44 -4.02 3.58 -3.48
CA GLU A 44 -5.00 3.78 -4.54
C GLU A 44 -4.89 2.72 -5.63
N SER A 45 -6.04 2.12 -5.95
CA SER A 45 -6.17 1.17 -7.05
C SER A 45 -6.20 1.95 -8.36
N GLY A 46 -5.05 1.97 -9.06
CA GLY A 46 -4.95 2.46 -10.44
C GLY A 46 -5.23 1.35 -11.45
N ASP A 47 -4.68 1.45 -12.67
CA ASP A 47 -4.78 0.42 -13.72
C ASP A 47 -4.11 -0.92 -13.34
N LEU A 48 -3.52 -0.98 -12.15
CA LEU A 48 -3.01 -2.16 -11.48
C LEU A 48 -4.08 -2.95 -10.72
N ALA A 49 -5.31 -2.44 -10.62
CA ALA A 49 -6.48 -3.11 -10.02
C ALA A 49 -6.75 -4.50 -10.61
N ASP A 50 -6.40 -4.69 -11.88
CA ASP A 50 -6.47 -5.99 -12.57
C ASP A 50 -5.38 -6.99 -12.12
N GLY A 51 -4.54 -6.60 -11.15
CA GLY A 51 -3.53 -7.45 -10.53
C GLY A 51 -4.18 -8.52 -9.67
N ALA A 52 -4.19 -9.76 -10.17
CA ALA A 52 -4.70 -10.92 -9.47
C ALA A 52 -4.05 -11.06 -8.09
N ASN A 53 -4.88 -11.30 -7.06
CA ASN A 53 -4.41 -11.65 -5.72
C ASN A 53 -3.27 -12.69 -5.79
N GLY A 54 -2.19 -12.43 -5.06
CA GLY A 54 -0.98 -13.23 -5.08
C GLY A 54 0.12 -12.71 -6.02
N GLN A 55 -0.14 -11.70 -6.85
CA GLN A 55 0.89 -11.12 -7.70
C GLN A 55 1.94 -10.35 -6.88
N PHE A 56 3.22 -10.54 -7.24
CA PHE A 56 4.32 -9.76 -6.70
C PHE A 56 4.47 -8.43 -7.42
N VAL A 57 4.72 -7.39 -6.65
CA VAL A 57 5.03 -6.04 -7.13
C VAL A 57 6.24 -5.48 -6.40
N GLU A 58 6.88 -4.51 -7.03
CA GLU A 58 7.87 -3.65 -6.41
C GLU A 58 7.25 -2.28 -6.16
N ILE A 59 7.44 -1.78 -4.95
CA ILE A 59 6.96 -0.48 -4.50
C ILE A 59 8.18 0.38 -4.23
N ASP A 60 8.27 1.50 -4.91
CA ASP A 60 9.26 2.53 -4.67
C ASP A 60 8.59 3.72 -3.99
N PHE A 61 8.94 3.94 -2.72
CA PHE A 61 8.49 5.07 -1.91
C PHE A 61 9.49 6.25 -1.97
N GLY A 62 10.39 6.29 -2.96
CA GLY A 62 11.44 7.30 -3.13
C GLY A 62 12.65 7.11 -2.21
N THR A 63 12.43 6.87 -0.92
CA THR A 63 13.50 6.64 0.08
C THR A 63 13.76 5.16 0.34
N VAL A 64 12.78 4.31 0.03
CA VAL A 64 12.87 2.85 0.19
C VAL A 64 12.13 2.15 -0.93
N VAL A 65 12.78 1.14 -1.50
CA VAL A 65 12.20 0.22 -2.47
C VAL A 65 11.98 -1.12 -1.78
N THR A 66 10.78 -1.68 -1.90
CA THR A 66 10.45 -2.98 -1.29
C THR A 66 9.58 -3.83 -2.20
N ARG A 67 9.70 -5.15 -2.08
CA ARG A 67 8.84 -6.12 -2.78
C ARG A 67 7.62 -6.43 -1.93
N ALA A 68 6.46 -6.48 -2.56
CA ALA A 68 5.19 -6.76 -1.91
C ALA A 68 4.34 -7.75 -2.72
N ILE A 69 3.30 -8.28 -2.09
CA ILE A 69 2.30 -9.16 -2.69
C ILE A 69 0.95 -8.46 -2.59
N ILE A 70 0.19 -8.42 -3.69
CA ILE A 70 -1.21 -7.99 -3.68
C ILE A 70 -2.02 -9.04 -2.95
N ARG A 71 -2.60 -8.70 -1.79
CA ARG A 71 -3.42 -9.62 -0.99
C ARG A 71 -4.90 -9.51 -1.30
N TRP A 72 -5.34 -8.31 -1.61
CA TRP A 72 -6.70 -8.01 -2.03
C TRP A 72 -6.71 -6.74 -2.87
N SER A 73 -7.67 -6.65 -3.77
CA SER A 73 -7.99 -5.45 -4.52
C SER A 73 -9.50 -5.19 -4.45
N ASP A 74 -9.86 -3.92 -4.41
CA ASP A 74 -11.21 -3.45 -4.69
C ASP A 74 -11.17 -2.31 -5.72
N ARG A 75 -12.32 -1.71 -6.01
CA ARG A 75 -12.46 -0.65 -7.03
C ARG A 75 -11.65 0.62 -6.73
N ALA A 76 -11.25 0.84 -5.48
CA ALA A 76 -10.56 2.04 -5.04
C ALA A 76 -9.20 1.77 -4.40
N ARG A 77 -8.95 0.54 -3.91
CA ARG A 77 -7.76 0.24 -3.10
C ARG A 77 -7.08 -1.08 -3.45
N LEU A 78 -5.77 -1.09 -3.23
CA LEU A 78 -4.94 -2.28 -3.20
C LEU A 78 -4.39 -2.49 -1.80
N GLY A 79 -4.60 -3.69 -1.25
CA GLY A 79 -3.98 -4.16 -0.02
C GLY A 79 -2.69 -4.92 -0.33
N LEU A 80 -1.56 -4.39 0.14
CA LEU A 80 -0.24 -4.93 -0.13
C LEU A 80 0.40 -5.46 1.15
N GLU A 81 1.03 -6.63 1.05
CA GLU A 81 1.87 -7.20 2.11
C GLU A 81 3.34 -7.20 1.68
N PHE A 82 4.21 -6.62 2.49
CA PHE A 82 5.63 -6.59 2.20
C PHE A 82 6.26 -7.95 2.43
N THR A 83 7.07 -8.40 1.47
CA THR A 83 7.84 -9.66 1.58
C THR A 83 8.88 -9.61 2.70
N ARG A 84 9.33 -8.40 3.07
CA ARG A 84 10.18 -8.14 4.22
C ARG A 84 9.62 -6.94 5.00
N PRO A 85 9.58 -6.99 6.34
CA PRO A 85 9.08 -5.87 7.10
C PRO A 85 9.96 -4.63 6.93
N LEU A 86 9.34 -3.46 6.83
CA LEU A 86 10.05 -2.19 6.95
C LEU A 86 10.52 -1.96 8.40
N GLY A 87 11.64 -1.27 8.54
CA GLY A 87 12.11 -0.76 9.82
C GLY A 87 11.14 0.31 10.36
N SER A 88 11.03 0.43 11.68
CA SER A 88 10.18 1.45 12.31
C SER A 88 10.52 2.86 11.81
N ARG A 89 11.81 3.21 11.79
CA ARG A 89 12.30 4.50 11.27
C ARG A 89 11.91 4.76 9.82
N GLN A 90 11.83 3.72 8.98
CA GLN A 90 11.40 3.87 7.59
C GLN A 90 9.90 4.18 7.53
N VAL A 91 9.09 3.49 8.34
CA VAL A 91 7.65 3.76 8.44
C VAL A 91 7.40 5.17 8.95
N ASP A 92 8.12 5.59 10.00
CA ASP A 92 8.00 6.94 10.58
C ASP A 92 8.36 8.02 9.55
N ALA A 93 9.44 7.81 8.78
CA ALA A 93 9.84 8.73 7.71
C ALA A 93 8.77 8.84 6.61
N LEU A 94 8.21 7.70 6.17
CA LEU A 94 7.16 7.67 5.15
C LEU A 94 5.84 8.31 5.61
N LEU A 95 5.59 8.32 6.93
CA LEU A 95 4.42 9.00 7.52
C LEU A 95 4.65 10.51 7.65
N ALA A 96 5.87 10.94 7.99
CA ALA A 96 6.21 12.35 8.16
C ALA A 96 6.32 13.09 6.82
N GLU A 97 6.91 12.44 5.82
CA GLU A 97 7.19 13.02 4.49
C GLU A 97 6.67 12.07 3.41
N PRO A 98 5.37 12.16 3.05
CA PRO A 98 4.82 11.27 2.05
C PRO A 98 5.40 11.60 0.68
N ALA A 99 6.11 10.64 0.10
CA ALA A 99 6.72 10.75 -1.21
C ALA A 99 5.82 10.19 -2.31
N PRO A 100 5.99 10.63 -3.57
CA PRO A 100 5.33 10.00 -4.71
C PRO A 100 5.71 8.52 -4.82
N ILE A 101 4.72 7.65 -5.05
CA ILE A 101 4.94 6.21 -5.10
C ILE A 101 4.88 5.71 -6.51
N ARG A 102 5.82 4.84 -6.84
CA ARG A 102 5.83 4.10 -8.09
C ARG A 102 5.63 2.63 -7.81
N LEU A 103 4.77 2.01 -8.60
CA LEU A 103 4.48 0.60 -8.51
C LEU A 103 4.83 -0.10 -9.82
N ARG A 104 5.53 -1.23 -9.74
CA ARG A 104 5.96 -2.03 -10.90
C ARG A 104 5.60 -3.49 -10.69
N ARG A 105 5.01 -4.13 -11.70
CA ARG A 105 4.76 -5.58 -11.71
C ARG A 105 6.11 -6.32 -11.85
N LEU A 106 6.23 -7.45 -11.15
CA LEU A 106 7.38 -8.35 -11.25
C LEU A 106 7.01 -9.62 -12.02
#